data_AF-F8L2R8-F1
#
_entry.id   AF-F8L2R8-F1
#
_cell.length_a   1.000
_cell.length_b   1.000
_cell.length_c   1.000
_cell.angle_alpha   90.00
_cell.angle_beta   90.00
_cell.angle_gamma   90.00
#
_symmetry.space_group_name_H-M   'P 1'
#
loop_
_entity.id
_entity.type
_entity.pdbx_description
1 polymer ?
#
loop_
_entity_poly.entity_id
_entity_poly.type
_entity_poly.pdbx_seq_one_letter_code
_entity_poly.pdbx_strand_id
1 'polypeptide(L)'
;MAEIGLFDPFVSLQAFALVNHEVVVDQIKSVAYWSEYTRQARAAGYISFTGFLHRRSRGLIPKALANREGHGKTFFKVYDKVKTAAMSQAQWCAFLEELEKISPRECLIAKVMLQGRKRAREVLALETGQIRWDRRKIEFSQSKMKGMKKVTVMERLKEYVAEREGRVFVTRTGKGIQLNRLSETFAEAGRRAGIPG
;
A
#
# COMPACT_ATOMS: atom_id res chain seq x y z
N MET A 1 -13.99 6.26 -16.55
CA MET A 1 -13.99 5.55 -17.85
C MET A 1 -15.18 6.07 -18.64
N ALA A 2 -16.40 5.95 -18.09
CA ALA A 2 -17.59 6.67 -18.56
C ALA A 2 -17.45 8.20 -18.49
N GLU A 3 -17.03 8.74 -17.35
CA GLU A 3 -16.88 10.20 -17.12
C GLU A 3 -15.86 10.91 -18.02
N ILE A 4 -15.09 10.19 -18.82
CA ILE A 4 -14.01 10.73 -19.68
C ILE A 4 -14.28 10.36 -21.15
N GLY A 5 -15.46 9.81 -21.44
CA GLY A 5 -15.83 9.38 -22.79
C GLY A 5 -15.03 8.20 -23.34
N LEU A 6 -14.26 7.48 -22.52
CA LEU A 6 -13.47 6.31 -22.96
C LEU A 6 -14.34 5.06 -23.18
N PHE A 7 -15.56 5.06 -22.62
CA PHE A 7 -16.55 4.00 -22.79
C PHE A 7 -17.93 4.56 -22.44
N ASP A 8 -18.93 4.30 -23.26
CA ASP A 8 -20.32 4.62 -22.93
C ASP A 8 -20.97 3.45 -22.16
N PRO A 9 -21.36 3.65 -20.88
CA PRO A 9 -22.00 2.60 -20.09
C PRO A 9 -23.38 2.18 -20.61
N PHE A 10 -23.99 2.96 -21.50
CA PHE A 10 -25.27 2.67 -22.12
C PHE A 10 -25.14 2.02 -23.50
N VAL A 11 -23.92 1.76 -23.97
CA VAL A 11 -23.70 1.09 -25.24
C VAL A 11 -24.22 -0.35 -25.17
N SER A 12 -24.90 -0.79 -26.23
CA SER A 12 -25.35 -2.18 -26.31
C SER A 12 -24.15 -3.13 -26.41
N LEU A 13 -24.30 -4.37 -25.93
CA LEU A 13 -23.23 -5.37 -26.05
C LEU A 13 -22.86 -5.68 -27.51
N GLN A 14 -23.80 -5.51 -28.44
CA GLN A 14 -23.58 -5.66 -29.88
C GLN A 14 -22.67 -4.54 -30.42
N ALA A 15 -22.99 -3.29 -30.07
CA ALA A 15 -22.14 -2.15 -30.44
C ALA A 15 -20.77 -2.23 -29.74
N PHE A 16 -20.73 -2.72 -28.50
CA PHE A 16 -19.48 -2.93 -27.78
C PHE A 16 -18.57 -3.97 -28.44
N ALA A 17 -19.13 -5.04 -29.00
CA ALA A 17 -18.37 -6.07 -29.70
C ALA A 17 -17.63 -5.55 -30.94
N LEU A 18 -18.11 -4.45 -31.54
CA LEU A 18 -17.52 -3.81 -32.72
C LEU A 18 -16.43 -2.79 -32.37
N VAL A 19 -16.25 -2.48 -31.08
CA VAL A 19 -15.23 -1.52 -30.63
C VAL A 19 -13.84 -2.11 -30.79
N ASN A 20 -12.91 -1.33 -31.34
CA ASN A 20 -11.49 -1.67 -31.27
C ASN A 20 -10.97 -1.45 -29.84
N HIS A 21 -10.99 -2.51 -29.04
CA HIS A 21 -10.59 -2.46 -27.64
C HIS A 21 -9.11 -2.12 -27.40
N GLU A 22 -8.24 -2.31 -28.40
CA GLU A 22 -6.82 -1.95 -28.30
C GLU A 22 -6.65 -0.43 -28.35
N VAL A 23 -7.41 0.25 -29.21
CA VAL A 23 -7.46 1.73 -29.26
C VAL A 23 -7.91 2.30 -27.93
N VAL A 24 -8.90 1.68 -27.27
CA VAL A 24 -9.34 2.13 -25.93
C VAL A 24 -8.23 1.96 -24.89
N VAL A 25 -7.46 0.86 -24.96
CA VAL A 25 -6.29 0.66 -24.09
C VAL A 25 -5.23 1.75 -24.34
N ASP A 26 -5.00 2.14 -25.58
CA ASP A 26 -4.03 3.21 -25.90
C ASP A 26 -4.54 4.60 -25.51
N GLN A 27 -5.84 4.86 -25.63
CA GLN A 27 -6.46 6.08 -25.10
C GLN A 27 -6.34 6.19 -23.58
N ILE A 28 -6.44 5.07 -22.84
CA ILE A 28 -6.19 5.05 -21.39
C ILE A 28 -4.73 5.45 -21.08
N LYS A 29 -3.77 5.04 -21.92
CA LYS A 29 -2.35 5.41 -21.76
C LYS A 29 -2.08 6.88 -22.07
N SER A 30 -2.84 7.48 -22.98
CA SER A 30 -2.60 8.87 -23.42
C SER A 30 -3.20 9.94 -22.50
N VAL A 31 -3.96 9.56 -21.46
CA VAL A 31 -4.58 10.52 -20.53
C VAL A 31 -3.51 11.28 -19.72
N ALA A 32 -3.26 12.53 -20.09
CA ALA A 32 -2.15 13.35 -19.56
C ALA A 32 -2.21 13.57 -18.03
N TYR A 33 -3.40 13.82 -17.47
CA TYR A 33 -3.56 14.13 -16.05
C TYR A 33 -3.54 12.90 -15.12
N TRP A 34 -3.44 11.68 -15.67
CA TRP A 34 -3.29 10.48 -14.85
C TRP A 34 -1.84 10.19 -14.52
N SER A 35 -1.61 9.77 -13.28
CA SER A 35 -0.33 9.14 -12.93
C SER A 35 -0.17 7.82 -13.70
N GLU A 36 1.08 7.43 -13.96
CA GLU A 36 1.37 6.16 -14.64
C GLU A 36 0.74 4.95 -13.92
N TYR A 37 0.76 4.95 -12.59
CA TYR A 37 0.07 3.93 -11.79
C TYR A 37 -1.44 3.88 -12.08
N THR A 38 -2.08 5.04 -12.16
CA THR A 38 -3.50 5.16 -12.48
C THR A 38 -3.80 4.65 -13.89
N ARG A 39 -2.97 4.99 -14.89
CA ARG A 39 -3.11 4.50 -16.27
C ARG A 39 -3.00 2.98 -16.33
N GLN A 40 -1.97 2.40 -15.70
CA GLN A 40 -1.79 0.95 -15.68
C GLN A 40 -2.91 0.21 -14.96
N ALA A 41 -3.37 0.71 -13.81
CA ALA A 41 -4.49 0.13 -13.07
C ALA A 41 -5.78 0.15 -13.90
N ARG A 42 -6.05 1.24 -14.61
CA ARG A 42 -7.23 1.37 -15.47
C ARG A 42 -7.13 0.51 -16.73
N ALA A 43 -5.97 0.43 -17.36
CA ALA A 43 -5.74 -0.45 -18.50
C ALA A 43 -5.90 -1.94 -18.11
N ALA A 44 -5.33 -2.34 -16.96
CA ALA A 44 -5.52 -3.69 -16.41
C ALA A 44 -6.99 -4.00 -16.11
N GLY A 45 -7.72 -3.03 -15.55
CA GLY A 45 -9.15 -3.15 -15.30
C GLY A 45 -9.95 -3.38 -16.59
N TYR A 46 -9.68 -2.59 -17.62
CA TYR A 46 -10.35 -2.71 -18.93
C TYR A 46 -10.06 -4.04 -19.63
N ILE A 47 -8.80 -4.50 -19.61
CA ILE A 47 -8.41 -5.80 -20.15
C ILE A 47 -9.10 -6.94 -19.40
N SER A 48 -9.23 -6.83 -18.07
CA SER A 48 -9.91 -7.82 -17.25
C SER A 48 -11.41 -7.85 -17.54
N PHE A 49 -12.03 -6.67 -17.75
CA PHE A 49 -13.44 -6.52 -18.08
C PHE A 49 -13.77 -7.12 -19.46
N THR A 50 -13.04 -6.76 -20.51
CA THR A 50 -13.20 -7.36 -21.85
C THR A 50 -12.90 -8.86 -21.83
N GLY A 51 -11.93 -9.31 -21.02
CA GLY A 51 -11.67 -10.73 -20.81
C GLY A 51 -12.82 -11.47 -20.10
N PHE A 52 -13.52 -10.84 -19.17
CA PHE A 52 -14.75 -11.38 -18.56
C PHE A 52 -15.87 -11.49 -19.60
N LEU A 53 -16.10 -10.44 -20.37
CA LEU A 53 -17.13 -10.41 -21.42
C LEU A 53 -16.87 -11.45 -22.50
N HIS A 54 -15.64 -11.56 -23.00
CA HIS A 54 -15.22 -12.58 -23.94
C HIS A 54 -15.57 -14.00 -23.47
N ARG A 55 -15.30 -14.33 -22.19
CA ARG A 55 -15.67 -15.62 -21.62
C ARG A 55 -17.19 -15.81 -21.54
N ARG A 56 -17.91 -14.78 -21.11
CA ARG A 56 -19.37 -14.85 -20.91
C ARG A 56 -20.14 -14.92 -22.22
N SER A 57 -19.62 -14.28 -23.27
CA SER A 57 -20.21 -14.21 -24.61
C SER A 57 -19.66 -15.27 -25.57
N ARG A 58 -18.86 -16.23 -25.07
CA ARG A 58 -18.23 -17.29 -25.87
C ARG A 58 -17.43 -16.77 -27.08
N GLY A 59 -16.75 -15.63 -26.89
CA GLY A 59 -15.88 -15.03 -27.90
C GLY A 59 -16.54 -13.99 -28.80
N LEU A 60 -17.84 -13.71 -28.66
CA LEU A 60 -18.52 -12.66 -29.45
C LEU A 60 -17.95 -11.26 -29.18
N ILE A 61 -17.43 -11.01 -27.98
CA ILE A 61 -16.78 -9.75 -27.63
C ILE A 61 -15.28 -10.01 -27.56
N PRO A 62 -14.46 -9.38 -28.42
CA PRO A 62 -13.03 -9.60 -28.43
C PRO A 62 -12.41 -9.12 -27.11
N LYS A 63 -11.37 -9.83 -26.66
CA LYS A 63 -10.62 -9.43 -25.47
C LYS A 63 -9.60 -8.36 -25.84
N ALA A 64 -9.53 -7.28 -25.07
CA ALA A 64 -8.47 -6.29 -25.23
C ALA A 64 -7.10 -6.91 -24.94
N LEU A 65 -6.12 -6.66 -25.81
CA LEU A 65 -4.75 -7.13 -25.62
C LEU A 65 -3.88 -6.02 -25.03
N ALA A 66 -2.96 -6.42 -24.17
CA ALA A 66 -1.90 -5.54 -23.72
C ALA A 66 -0.81 -5.52 -24.79
N ASN A 67 -0.39 -4.33 -25.22
CA ASN A 67 0.80 -4.19 -26.03
C ASN A 67 2.02 -4.59 -25.18
N ARG A 68 2.85 -5.51 -25.69
CA ARG A 68 4.02 -6.07 -24.99
C ARG A 68 5.36 -5.59 -25.57
N GLU A 69 5.32 -4.82 -26.66
CA GLU A 69 6.49 -4.50 -27.47
C GLU A 69 6.94 -3.03 -27.35
N GLY A 70 8.26 -2.84 -27.37
CA GLY A 70 8.92 -1.53 -27.49
C GLY A 70 8.49 -0.46 -26.47
N HIS A 71 8.47 0.79 -26.93
CA HIS A 71 8.05 1.96 -26.15
C HIS A 71 6.53 2.01 -25.88
N GLY A 72 5.74 1.08 -26.45
CA GLY A 72 4.27 1.03 -26.34
C GLY A 72 3.72 0.07 -25.27
N LYS A 73 4.59 -0.56 -24.47
CA LYS A 73 4.20 -1.60 -23.51
C LYS A 73 3.15 -1.10 -22.52
N THR A 74 2.04 -1.83 -22.38
CA THR A 74 0.94 -1.48 -21.46
C THR A 74 1.31 -1.68 -19.98
N PHE A 75 2.31 -2.52 -19.70
CA PHE A 75 2.76 -2.82 -18.35
C PHE A 75 4.28 -2.70 -18.27
N PHE A 76 4.77 -1.70 -17.54
CA PHE A 76 6.15 -1.65 -17.06
C PHE A 76 6.17 -1.83 -15.56
N LYS A 77 7.28 -2.32 -14.99
CA LYS A 77 7.44 -2.45 -13.54
C LYS A 77 7.52 -1.06 -12.92
N VAL A 78 6.37 -0.53 -12.47
CA VAL A 78 6.31 0.75 -11.71
C VAL A 78 7.15 0.66 -10.42
N TYR A 79 7.39 -0.56 -9.93
CA TYR A 79 8.26 -0.83 -8.78
C TYR A 79 9.72 -0.38 -8.97
N ASP A 80 10.19 -0.14 -10.20
CA ASP A 80 11.57 0.35 -10.44
C ASP A 80 11.69 1.88 -10.34
N LYS A 81 10.57 2.61 -10.21
CA LYS A 81 10.54 4.06 -10.00
C LYS A 81 9.80 4.38 -8.70
N VAL A 82 10.41 4.04 -7.56
CA VAL A 82 9.92 4.52 -6.26
C VAL A 82 10.06 6.03 -6.26
N LYS A 83 8.93 6.77 -6.26
CA LYS A 83 8.91 8.24 -6.28
C LYS A 83 9.65 8.87 -5.09
N THR A 84 9.74 8.14 -3.99
CA THR A 84 10.34 8.57 -2.73
C THR A 84 11.62 7.79 -2.47
N ALA A 85 12.74 8.49 -2.34
CA ALA A 85 13.99 7.89 -1.89
C ALA A 85 13.79 7.27 -0.49
N ALA A 86 14.41 6.11 -0.25
CA ALA A 86 14.44 5.56 1.09
C ALA A 86 15.21 6.53 2.01
N MET A 87 14.67 6.76 3.21
CA MET A 87 15.33 7.61 4.19
C MET A 87 16.69 7.01 4.60
N SER A 88 17.69 7.88 4.73
CA SER A 88 18.99 7.55 5.29
C SER A 88 18.90 7.25 6.79
N GLN A 89 19.95 6.65 7.36
CA GLN A 89 20.00 6.40 8.80
C GLN A 89 19.86 7.70 9.62
N ALA A 90 20.50 8.79 9.19
CA ALA A 90 20.40 10.09 9.85
C ALA A 90 18.96 10.62 9.83
N GLN A 91 18.25 10.47 8.70
CA GLN A 91 16.86 10.87 8.57
C GLN A 91 15.95 10.03 9.47
N TRP A 92 16.17 8.71 9.59
CA TRP A 92 15.40 7.87 10.52
C TRP A 92 15.61 8.26 11.98
N CYS A 93 16.83 8.60 12.38
CA CYS A 93 17.11 9.07 13.74
C CYS A 93 16.37 10.38 14.04
N ALA A 94 16.52 11.39 13.17
CA ALA A 94 15.84 12.68 13.33
C ALA A 94 14.31 12.53 13.35
N PHE A 95 13.77 11.69 12.48
CA PHE A 95 12.34 11.36 12.47
C PHE A 95 11.86 10.76 13.79
N LEU A 96 12.58 9.76 14.33
CA LEU A 96 12.20 9.09 15.57
C LEU A 96 12.33 10.02 16.79
N GLU A 97 13.31 10.92 16.79
CA GLU A 97 13.47 11.95 17.83
C GLU A 97 12.29 12.92 17.85
N GLU A 98 11.90 13.46 16.68
CA GLU A 98 10.73 14.34 16.58
C GLU A 98 9.41 13.60 16.88
N LEU A 99 9.29 12.35 16.42
CA LEU A 99 8.11 11.53 16.68
C LEU A 99 7.96 11.18 18.17
N GLU A 100 9.05 10.95 18.90
CA GLU A 100 9.02 10.72 20.35
C GLU A 100 8.49 11.97 21.08
N LYS A 101 8.86 13.18 20.64
CA LYS A 101 8.37 14.45 21.21
C LYS A 101 6.86 14.65 20.96
N ILE A 102 6.36 14.25 19.79
CA ILE A 102 4.93 14.38 19.46
C ILE A 102 4.10 13.29 20.16
N SER A 103 4.55 12.03 20.09
CA SER A 103 3.75 10.87 20.50
C SER A 103 4.66 9.67 20.79
N PRO A 104 5.02 9.43 22.07
CA PRO A 104 5.86 8.29 22.46
C PRO A 104 5.30 6.93 22.02
N ARG A 105 3.96 6.80 22.01
CA ARG A 105 3.27 5.60 21.53
C ARG A 105 3.47 5.38 20.03
N GLU A 106 3.35 6.42 19.21
CA GLU A 106 3.51 6.29 17.76
C GLU A 106 4.99 6.16 17.38
N CYS A 107 5.90 6.70 18.19
CA CYS A 107 7.32 6.38 18.12
C CYS A 107 7.59 4.89 18.39
N LEU A 108 6.93 4.30 19.41
CA LEU A 108 7.02 2.86 19.67
C LEU A 108 6.52 2.04 18.47
N ILE A 109 5.42 2.45 17.83
CA ILE A 109 4.91 1.82 16.60
C ILE A 109 5.95 1.90 15.48
N ALA A 110 6.52 3.09 15.23
CA ALA A 110 7.56 3.28 14.21
C ALA A 110 8.79 2.41 14.47
N LYS A 111 9.24 2.30 15.72
CA LYS A 111 10.35 1.44 16.12
C LYS A 111 10.04 -0.04 15.87
N VAL A 112 8.83 -0.51 16.18
CA VAL A 112 8.39 -1.88 15.86
C VAL A 112 8.31 -2.12 14.35
N MET A 113 7.80 -1.16 13.57
CA MET A 113 7.76 -1.22 12.10
C MET A 113 9.17 -1.36 11.51
N LEU A 114 10.11 -0.52 11.94
CA LEU A 114 11.49 -0.49 11.47
C LEU A 114 12.22 -1.80 11.80
N GLN A 115 12.11 -2.28 13.04
CA GLN A 115 12.76 -3.51 13.49
C GLN A 115 12.15 -4.77 12.87
N GLY A 116 10.82 -4.85 12.80
CA GLY A 116 10.12 -5.98 12.21
C GLY A 116 10.13 -5.99 10.68
N ARG A 117 10.56 -4.89 10.05
CA ARG A 117 10.38 -4.61 8.61
C ARG A 117 8.92 -4.86 8.21
N LYS A 118 7.99 -4.36 9.03
CA LYS A 118 6.54 -4.60 8.89
C LYS A 118 5.81 -3.37 8.41
N ARG A 119 4.73 -3.61 7.66
CA ARG A 119 3.80 -2.57 7.22
C ARG A 119 3.03 -2.06 8.44
N ALA A 120 2.67 -0.78 8.42
CA ALA A 120 1.93 -0.14 9.51
C ALA A 120 0.68 -0.95 9.93
N ARG A 121 -0.09 -1.44 8.95
CA ARG A 121 -1.29 -2.26 9.22
C ARG A 121 -0.99 -3.55 9.98
N GLU A 122 0.13 -4.21 9.70
CA GLU A 122 0.53 -5.44 10.40
C GLU A 122 0.91 -5.13 11.86
N VAL A 123 1.59 -4.01 12.09
CA VAL A 123 1.96 -3.57 13.45
C VAL A 123 0.74 -3.11 14.24
N LEU A 124 -0.18 -2.36 13.64
CA LEU A 124 -1.40 -1.90 14.29
C LEU A 124 -2.39 -3.03 14.62
N ALA A 125 -2.30 -4.16 13.91
CA ALA A 125 -3.08 -5.36 14.16
C ALA A 125 -2.41 -6.34 15.14
N LEU A 126 -1.22 -6.00 15.66
CA LEU A 126 -0.47 -6.89 16.56
C LEU A 126 -1.26 -7.16 17.85
N GLU A 127 -1.35 -8.44 18.21
CA GLU A 127 -1.94 -8.92 19.44
C GLU A 127 -0.89 -9.37 20.45
N THR A 128 -1.22 -9.30 21.74
CA THR A 128 -0.29 -9.65 22.82
C THR A 128 0.09 -11.13 22.79
N GLY A 129 -0.82 -12.01 22.35
CA GLY A 129 -0.55 -13.44 22.14
C GLY A 129 0.49 -13.73 21.04
N GLN A 130 0.77 -12.76 20.16
CA GLN A 130 1.82 -12.85 19.14
C GLN A 130 3.20 -12.45 19.67
N ILE A 131 3.30 -11.98 20.92
CA ILE A 131 4.56 -11.58 21.52
C ILE A 131 5.12 -12.72 22.38
N ARG A 132 6.29 -13.23 21.98
CA ARG A 132 7.08 -14.20 22.75
C ARG A 132 8.09 -13.44 23.62
N TRP A 133 7.68 -13.08 24.83
CA TRP A 133 8.50 -12.31 25.77
C TRP A 133 9.79 -13.04 26.16
N ASP A 134 9.71 -14.36 26.38
CA ASP A 134 10.83 -15.27 26.68
C ASP A 134 11.92 -15.22 25.61
N ARG A 135 11.50 -15.23 24.33
CA ARG A 135 12.38 -15.26 23.17
C ARG A 135 12.74 -13.88 22.65
N ARG A 136 12.20 -12.82 23.25
CA ARG A 136 12.29 -11.43 22.77
C ARG A 136 11.91 -11.32 21.29
N LYS A 137 10.79 -11.95 20.90
CA LYS A 137 10.32 -12.04 19.50
C LYS A 137 8.85 -11.64 19.37
N ILE A 138 8.51 -11.08 18.21
CA ILE A 138 7.14 -10.80 17.79
C ILE A 138 6.82 -11.66 16.57
N GLU A 139 5.77 -12.47 16.67
CA GLU A 139 5.29 -13.39 15.64
C GLU A 139 4.17 -12.72 14.83
N PHE A 140 4.54 -12.00 13.78
CA PHE A 140 3.56 -11.46 12.85
C PHE A 140 2.99 -12.57 11.94
N SER A 141 1.67 -12.61 11.78
CA SER A 141 1.01 -13.39 10.72
C SER A 141 1.40 -12.81 9.35
N GLN A 142 2.43 -13.35 8.71
CA GLN A 142 3.00 -12.77 7.49
C GLN A 142 2.21 -13.11 6.22
N SER A 143 2.14 -12.14 5.29
CA SER A 143 1.84 -12.35 3.87
C SER A 143 3.09 -12.34 2.96
N LYS A 144 4.19 -12.99 3.39
CA LYS A 144 5.48 -13.26 2.70
C LYS A 144 6.73 -12.57 3.30
N MET A 145 7.67 -13.44 3.66
CA MET A 145 9.13 -13.33 3.79
C MET A 145 9.85 -13.28 5.17
N LYS A 146 10.86 -14.15 5.20
CA LYS A 146 11.79 -14.60 6.25
C LYS A 146 12.40 -13.49 7.12
N GLY A 147 12.58 -13.88 8.39
CA GLY A 147 12.86 -13.01 9.51
C GLY A 147 14.27 -12.40 9.57
N MET A 148 14.40 -11.51 10.54
CA MET A 148 15.68 -11.03 11.05
C MET A 148 15.51 -10.68 12.54
N LYS A 149 16.57 -10.96 13.32
CA LYS A 149 16.70 -10.66 14.75
C LYS A 149 17.32 -9.26 14.89
N LYS A 150 16.74 -8.39 15.71
CA LYS A 150 17.47 -7.68 16.77
C LYS A 150 16.53 -6.98 17.75
N VAL A 151 17.03 -6.94 18.99
CA VAL A 151 16.35 -6.79 20.27
C VAL A 151 16.68 -5.40 20.81
N THR A 152 15.72 -4.48 20.82
CA THR A 152 15.83 -3.22 21.61
C THR A 152 14.47 -2.61 21.96
N VAL A 153 13.39 -2.93 21.22
CA VAL A 153 12.06 -2.37 21.53
C VAL A 153 11.27 -3.20 22.55
N MET A 154 11.71 -4.41 22.85
CA MET A 154 10.94 -5.37 23.67
C MET A 154 10.68 -4.89 25.10
N GLU A 155 11.61 -4.18 25.73
CA GLU A 155 11.46 -3.67 27.10
C GLU A 155 10.41 -2.56 27.15
N ARG A 156 10.57 -1.52 26.31
CA ARG A 156 9.56 -0.45 26.16
C ARG A 156 8.20 -0.99 25.70
N LEU A 157 8.18 -2.04 24.89
CA LEU A 157 6.93 -2.69 24.47
C LEU A 157 6.28 -3.44 25.63
N LYS A 158 7.07 -4.09 26.48
CA LYS A 158 6.60 -4.77 27.69
C LYS A 158 6.03 -3.76 28.69
N GLU A 159 6.75 -2.67 28.94
CA GLU A 159 6.29 -1.55 29.78
C GLU A 159 5.01 -0.93 29.23
N TYR A 160 4.96 -0.71 27.92
CA TYR A 160 3.77 -0.15 27.27
C TYR A 160 2.58 -1.10 27.39
N VAL A 161 2.73 -2.39 27.08
CA VAL A 161 1.63 -3.38 27.16
C VAL A 161 1.17 -3.59 28.60
N ALA A 162 2.10 -3.63 29.55
CA ALA A 162 1.86 -4.03 30.94
C ALA A 162 1.12 -5.38 31.01
N GLU A 163 0.04 -5.47 31.78
CA GLU A 163 -0.78 -6.68 31.96
C GLU A 163 -1.96 -6.77 30.97
N ARG A 164 -2.00 -5.92 29.94
CA ARG A 164 -3.15 -5.88 29.02
C ARG A 164 -3.15 -7.07 28.08
N GLU A 165 -4.33 -7.60 27.81
CA GLU A 165 -4.57 -8.63 26.80
C GLU A 165 -5.26 -8.09 25.55
N GLY A 166 -5.10 -8.78 24.42
CA GLY A 166 -5.70 -8.42 23.14
C GLY A 166 -4.79 -7.55 22.28
N ARG A 167 -5.33 -6.48 21.70
CA ARG A 167 -4.58 -5.63 20.76
C ARG A 167 -3.51 -4.81 21.49
N VAL A 168 -2.27 -4.86 20.98
CA VAL A 168 -1.13 -4.15 21.57
C VAL A 168 -1.31 -2.63 21.48
N PHE A 169 -1.57 -2.11 20.28
CA PHE A 169 -1.66 -0.67 20.05
C PHE A 169 -3.11 -0.18 20.04
N VAL A 170 -3.51 0.42 21.16
CA VAL A 170 -4.86 0.93 21.39
C VAL A 170 -4.90 2.42 21.74
N THR A 171 -6.07 3.02 21.57
CA THR A 171 -6.44 4.35 22.08
C THR A 171 -6.70 4.30 23.59
N ARG A 172 -6.89 5.47 24.20
CA ARG A 172 -7.33 5.56 25.61
C ARG A 172 -8.65 4.82 25.87
N THR A 173 -9.49 4.66 24.85
CA THR A 173 -10.77 3.95 24.90
C THR A 173 -10.66 2.46 24.56
N GLY A 174 -9.45 1.91 24.44
CA GLY A 174 -9.22 0.50 24.11
C GLY A 174 -9.44 0.12 22.64
N LYS A 175 -9.81 1.07 21.78
CA LYS A 175 -9.99 0.82 20.33
C LYS A 175 -8.64 0.78 19.62
N GLY A 176 -8.54 0.03 18.52
CA GLY A 176 -7.33 0.03 17.70
C GLY A 176 -7.00 1.42 17.14
N ILE A 177 -5.70 1.73 17.05
CA ILE A 177 -5.25 2.99 16.43
C ILE A 177 -5.58 2.95 14.94
N GLN A 178 -6.16 4.04 14.44
CA GLN A 178 -6.48 4.19 13.03
C GLN A 178 -5.25 4.57 12.22
N LEU A 179 -5.15 4.00 11.02
CA LEU A 179 -4.02 4.27 10.12
C LEU A 179 -3.92 5.75 9.74
N ASN A 180 -5.05 6.42 9.50
CA ASN A 180 -5.06 7.84 9.11
C ASN A 180 -4.41 8.73 10.18
N ARG A 181 -4.75 8.51 11.46
CA ARG A 181 -4.13 9.21 12.58
C ARG A 181 -2.61 8.98 12.65
N LEU A 182 -2.19 7.73 12.44
CA LEU A 182 -0.76 7.39 12.40
C LEU A 182 -0.07 8.12 11.25
N SER A 183 -0.69 8.14 10.06
CA SER A 183 -0.18 8.85 8.88
C SER A 183 -0.06 10.35 9.10
N GLU A 184 -1.03 11.00 9.75
CA GLU A 184 -0.99 12.41 10.10
C GLU A 184 0.17 12.74 11.04
N THR A 185 0.36 11.91 12.07
CA THR A 185 1.44 12.15 13.05
C THR A 185 2.81 11.85 12.45
N PHE A 186 2.92 10.86 11.57
CA PHE A 186 4.14 10.59 10.81
C PHE A 186 4.46 11.72 9.84
N ALA A 187 3.45 12.27 9.15
CA ALA A 187 3.64 13.43 8.27
C ALA A 187 4.13 14.65 9.05
N GLU A 188 3.57 14.89 10.24
CA GLU A 188 4.00 15.97 11.13
C GLU A 188 5.45 15.78 11.62
N ALA A 189 5.79 14.58 12.09
CA ALA A 189 7.16 14.27 12.49
C ALA A 189 8.16 14.40 11.32
N GLY A 190 7.76 13.97 10.12
CA GLY A 190 8.55 14.13 8.90
C GLY A 190 8.84 15.59 8.57
N ARG A 191 7.83 16.47 8.68
CA ARG A 191 8.00 17.91 8.51
C ARG A 191 8.96 18.52 9.53
N ARG A 192 8.81 18.18 10.81
CA ARG A 192 9.69 18.68 11.88
C ARG A 192 11.14 18.22 11.74
N ALA A 193 11.33 17.01 11.23
CA ALA A 193 12.66 16.45 10.96
C ALA A 193 13.26 16.91 9.61
N GLY A 194 12.58 17.78 8.86
CA GLY A 194 13.07 18.29 7.57
C GLY A 194 13.15 17.23 6.48
N ILE A 195 12.34 16.17 6.55
CA ILE A 195 12.36 15.07 5.59
C ILE A 195 11.44 15.41 4.40
N PRO A 196 11.94 15.35 3.14
CA PRO A 196 11.11 15.60 1.97
C PRO A 196 10.01 14.54 1.84
N GLY A 197 8.78 15.01 1.61
CA GLY A 197 7.57 14.18 1.43
C GLY A 197 7.28 13.82 -0.02
#